data_AF-D5HCC0-F1
#
_entry.id   AF-D5HCC0-F1
#
_cell.length_a   1.000
_cell.length_b   1.000
_cell.length_c   1.000
_cell.angle_alpha   90.00
_cell.angle_beta   90.00
_cell.angle_gamma   90.00
#
_symmetry.space_group_name_H-M   'P 1'
#
loop_
_entity.id
_entity.type
_entity.pdbx_description
1 polymer ?
#
loop_
_entity_poly.entity_id
_entity_poly.type
_entity_poly.pdbx_seq_one_letter_code
_entity_poly.pdbx_strand_id
1 'polypeptide(L)'
;MKDVWWADGRQPAGVFGGHLPFGHEDRYWDFRSIGRGKIDFEAIIRRLNRIGYTGPLSIEWEDSGMEREHGAAEALGRVRAVDFPPADAGFEEAFGEG
;
A
#
# COMPACT_ATOMS: atom_id res chain seq x y z
N MET A 1 1.26 6.12 3.55
CA MET A 1 0.75 4.80 3.14
C MET A 1 -0.74 4.93 2.93
N LYS A 2 -1.20 4.62 1.72
CA LYS A 2 -2.59 4.64 1.25
C LYS A 2 -2.72 3.49 0.26
N ASP A 3 -3.84 2.77 0.27
CA ASP A 3 -4.09 1.70 -0.68
C ASP A 3 -5.33 2.00 -1.52
N VAL A 4 -5.35 1.42 -2.70
CA VAL A 4 -6.41 1.59 -3.68
C VAL A 4 -6.53 0.28 -4.47
N TRP A 5 -7.76 -0.16 -4.65
CA TRP A 5 -8.08 -1.25 -5.55
C TRP A 5 -8.58 -0.69 -6.87
N TRP A 6 -8.32 -1.39 -7.97
CA TRP A 6 -8.91 -1.11 -9.27
C TRP A 6 -9.29 -2.41 -9.97
N ALA A 7 -10.31 -2.36 -10.83
CA ALA A 7 -10.78 -3.50 -11.60
C ALA A 7 -9.74 -3.98 -12.63
N ASP A 8 -9.76 -5.26 -12.99
CA ASP A 8 -8.93 -5.82 -14.08
C ASP A 8 -9.52 -5.52 -15.47
N GLY A 9 -10.82 -5.25 -15.52
CA GLY A 9 -11.55 -4.90 -16.73
C GLY A 9 -12.22 -3.54 -16.61
N ARG A 10 -12.83 -3.09 -17.71
CA ARG A 10 -13.61 -1.86 -17.75
C ARG A 10 -14.78 -1.94 -16.78
N GLN A 11 -15.01 -0.84 -16.06
CA GLN A 11 -16.23 -0.61 -15.27
C GLN A 11 -17.08 0.51 -15.88
N PRO A 12 -18.40 0.55 -15.65
CA PRO A 12 -19.31 1.52 -16.26
C PRO A 12 -18.91 2.99 -16.04
N ALA A 13 -18.43 3.34 -14.84
CA ALA A 13 -18.02 4.71 -14.51
C ALA A 13 -16.66 5.12 -15.09
N GLY A 14 -15.90 4.18 -15.64
CA GLY A 14 -14.55 4.40 -16.15
C GLY A 14 -13.55 4.87 -15.08
N VAL A 15 -12.32 5.19 -15.50
CA VAL A 15 -11.22 5.56 -14.59
C VAL A 15 -11.47 6.86 -13.82
N PHE A 16 -12.32 7.74 -14.35
CA PHE A 16 -12.69 9.02 -13.72
C PHE A 16 -13.79 8.87 -12.66
N GLY A 17 -14.37 7.68 -12.50
CA GLY A 17 -15.34 7.38 -11.44
C GLY A 17 -16.76 7.90 -11.68
N GLY A 18 -17.03 8.58 -12.79
CA GLY A 18 -18.39 8.90 -13.25
C GLY A 18 -19.26 9.71 -12.27
N HIS A 19 -18.65 10.48 -11.37
CA HIS A 19 -19.32 11.19 -10.27
C HIS A 19 -20.09 10.28 -9.28
N LEU A 20 -19.84 8.97 -9.30
CA LEU A 20 -20.43 8.04 -8.35
C LEU A 20 -19.78 8.19 -6.96
N PRO A 21 -20.52 7.95 -5.86
CA PRO A 21 -19.93 7.95 -4.53
C PRO A 21 -18.89 6.83 -4.37
N PHE A 22 -17.89 7.03 -3.50
CA PHE A 22 -17.01 5.92 -3.07
C PHE A 22 -17.84 4.79 -2.45
N GLY A 23 -17.40 3.55 -2.69
CA GLY A 23 -18.13 2.32 -2.38
C GLY A 23 -19.06 1.82 -3.49
N HIS A 24 -19.34 2.62 -4.52
CA HIS A 24 -20.25 2.22 -5.59
C HIS A 24 -19.62 1.17 -6.52
N GLU A 25 -20.34 0.06 -6.78
CA GLU A 25 -19.83 -1.11 -7.51
C GLU A 25 -19.37 -0.80 -8.95
N ASP A 26 -20.06 0.11 -9.64
CA ASP A 26 -19.70 0.54 -10.99
C ASP A 26 -18.43 1.40 -11.10
N ARG A 27 -17.79 1.75 -9.97
CA ARG A 27 -16.52 2.47 -10.00
C ARG A 27 -15.39 1.57 -10.49
N TYR A 28 -14.53 2.12 -11.34
CA TYR A 28 -13.32 1.40 -11.78
C TYR A 28 -12.32 1.16 -10.65
N TRP A 29 -12.27 2.05 -9.67
CA TRP A 29 -11.35 1.99 -8.55
C TRP A 29 -12.00 2.57 -7.29
N ASP A 30 -11.48 2.12 -6.15
CA ASP A 30 -11.92 2.60 -4.84
C ASP A 30 -10.80 2.57 -3.80
N PHE A 31 -10.89 3.45 -2.81
CA PHE A 31 -9.97 3.42 -1.67
C PHE A 31 -10.21 2.16 -0.85
N ARG A 32 -9.12 1.54 -0.40
CA ARG A 32 -9.16 0.32 0.40
C ARG A 32 -8.24 0.44 1.60
N SER A 33 -8.59 -0.29 2.66
CA SER A 33 -7.68 -0.49 3.79
C SER A 33 -6.38 -1.15 3.29
N ILE A 34 -5.25 -0.78 3.91
CA ILE A 34 -3.92 -1.25 3.50
C ILE A 34 -3.88 -2.77 3.35
N GLY A 35 -3.36 -3.25 2.23
CA GLY A 35 -3.21 -4.68 1.92
C GLY A 35 -4.50 -5.36 1.45
N ARG A 36 -5.54 -4.57 1.15
CA ARG A 36 -6.77 -5.02 0.46
C ARG A 36 -6.93 -4.37 -0.91
N GLY A 37 -6.02 -3.48 -1.30
CA GLY A 37 -5.93 -2.92 -2.65
C GLY A 37 -4.85 -3.60 -3.48
N LYS A 38 -4.27 -2.82 -4.40
CA LYS A 38 -3.32 -3.29 -5.42
C LYS A 38 -1.98 -2.55 -5.36
N ILE A 39 -1.74 -1.72 -4.36
CA ILE A 39 -0.45 -1.04 -4.21
C ILE A 39 0.63 -2.03 -3.76
N ASP A 40 1.77 -2.04 -4.47
CA ASP A 40 2.94 -2.82 -4.11
C ASP A 40 3.76 -2.11 -3.02
N PHE A 41 3.41 -2.38 -1.76
CA PHE A 41 4.10 -1.78 -0.63
C PHE A 41 5.52 -2.29 -0.44
N GLU A 42 5.83 -3.52 -0.84
CA GLU A 42 7.18 -4.06 -0.73
C GLU A 42 8.14 -3.28 -1.63
N ALA A 43 7.75 -3.03 -2.89
CA ALA A 43 8.53 -2.22 -3.81
C ALA A 43 8.74 -0.79 -3.28
N ILE A 44 7.72 -0.21 -2.65
CA ILE A 44 7.80 1.11 -2.01
C ILE A 44 8.81 1.11 -0.87
N ILE A 45 8.73 0.18 0.08
CA ILE A 45 9.67 0.09 1.21
C ILE A 45 11.10 -0.10 0.71
N ARG A 46 11.32 -0.99 -0.27
CA ARG A 46 12.64 -1.17 -0.90
C ARG A 46 13.13 0.12 -1.56
N ARG A 47 12.25 0.95 -2.12
CA ARG A 47 12.63 2.24 -2.70
C ARG A 47 12.97 3.26 -1.62
N LEU A 48 12.20 3.34 -0.55
CA LEU A 48 12.46 4.22 0.60
C LEU A 48 13.81 3.88 1.25
N ASN A 49 14.08 2.59 1.46
CA ASN A 49 15.36 2.08 1.93
C ASN A 49 16.51 2.49 1.01
N ARG A 50 16.36 2.36 -0.32
CA ARG A 50 17.39 2.75 -1.31
C ARG A 50 17.73 4.24 -1.31
N ILE A 51 16.80 5.12 -0.92
CA ILE A 51 17.05 6.56 -0.85
C ILE A 51 17.42 7.03 0.56
N GLY A 52 17.55 6.10 1.52
CA GLY A 52 17.87 6.43 2.91
C GLY A 52 16.79 7.24 3.61
N TYR A 53 15.51 7.01 3.29
CA TYR A 53 14.41 7.69 3.96
C TYR A 53 14.26 7.18 5.40
N THR A 54 14.36 8.09 6.38
CA THR A 54 14.28 7.78 7.82
C THR A 54 13.10 8.47 8.52
N GLY A 55 12.21 9.09 7.76
CA GLY A 55 11.01 9.75 8.29
C GLY A 55 9.90 8.74 8.63
N PRO A 56 8.79 9.24 9.22
CA PRO A 56 7.67 8.37 9.60
C PRO A 56 6.84 7.90 8.40
N LEU A 57 6.43 6.62 8.44
CA LEU A 57 5.42 6.07 7.52
C LEU A 57 4.00 6.39 8.02
N SER A 58 3.46 7.54 7.62
CA SER A 58 2.07 7.91 7.95
C SER A 58 1.07 6.96 7.27
N ILE A 59 -0.06 6.64 7.93
CA ILE A 59 -1.17 5.89 7.36
C ILE A 59 -2.35 6.83 7.19
N GLU A 60 -2.80 7.00 5.95
CA GLU A 60 -4.06 7.68 5.64
C GLU A 60 -5.10 6.59 5.36
N TRP A 61 -6.02 6.37 6.29
CA TRP A 61 -6.99 5.27 6.21
C TRP A 61 -8.30 5.70 5.55
N GLU A 62 -8.77 4.94 4.56
CA GLU A 62 -10.08 5.12 3.92
C GLU A 62 -10.55 3.82 3.24
N ASP A 63 -11.73 3.34 3.59
CA ASP A 63 -12.42 2.21 2.94
C ASP A 63 -13.92 2.31 3.22
N SER A 64 -14.74 2.53 2.19
CA SER A 64 -16.20 2.67 2.36
C SER A 64 -16.90 1.36 2.76
N GLY A 65 -16.22 0.22 2.66
CA GLY A 65 -16.75 -1.10 2.99
C GLY A 65 -16.27 -1.68 4.32
N MET A 66 -15.56 -0.91 5.15
CA MET A 66 -14.93 -1.40 6.38
C MET A 66 -15.18 -0.46 7.56
N GLU A 67 -15.30 -1.03 8.76
CA GLU A 67 -15.34 -0.23 10.00
C GLU A 67 -13.96 0.41 10.22
N ARG A 68 -13.96 1.69 10.62
CA ARG A 68 -12.78 2.55 10.65
C ARG A 68 -11.73 2.11 11.64
N GLU A 69 -12.09 1.86 12.89
CA GLU A 69 -11.11 1.51 13.93
C GLU A 69 -10.50 0.13 13.68
N HIS A 70 -11.32 -0.84 13.27
CA HIS A 70 -10.89 -2.15 12.83
C HIS A 70 -9.93 -2.07 11.65
N GLY A 71 -10.30 -1.32 10.62
CA GLY A 71 -9.47 -1.11 9.44
C GLY A 71 -8.15 -0.43 9.77
N ALA A 72 -8.15 0.60 10.61
CA ALA A 72 -6.94 1.31 11.02
C ALA A 72 -5.99 0.40 11.81
N ALA A 73 -6.51 -0.44 12.71
CA ALA A 73 -5.71 -1.42 13.46
C ALA A 73 -5.10 -2.48 12.53
N GLU A 74 -5.87 -3.03 11.59
CA GLU A 74 -5.37 -3.98 10.59
C GLU A 74 -4.29 -3.33 9.71
N ALA A 75 -4.52 -2.11 9.23
CA ALA A 75 -3.61 -1.37 8.37
C ALA A 75 -2.25 -1.12 9.07
N LEU A 76 -2.27 -0.74 10.35
CA LEU A 76 -1.05 -0.56 11.14
C LEU A 76 -0.24 -1.87 11.24
N GLY A 77 -0.92 -2.99 11.49
CA GLY A 77 -0.28 -4.31 11.52
C GLY A 77 0.41 -4.65 10.21
N ARG A 78 -0.26 -4.39 9.08
CA ARG A 78 0.29 -4.66 7.74
C ARG A 78 1.45 -3.73 7.37
N VAL A 79 1.37 -2.44 7.68
CA VAL A 79 2.50 -1.51 7.45
C VAL A 79 3.72 -1.95 8.24
N ARG A 80 3.56 -2.32 9.51
CA ARG A 80 4.67 -2.86 10.32
C ARG A 80 5.24 -4.17 9.77
N ALA A 81 4.42 -5.01 9.16
CA ALA A 81 4.88 -6.28 8.60
C ALA A 81 5.70 -6.09 7.31
N VAL A 82 5.44 -5.04 6.52
CA VAL A 82 6.19 -4.73 5.29
C VAL A 82 7.36 -3.77 5.54
N ASP A 83 7.38 -3.05 6.66
CA ASP A 83 8.47 -2.16 7.05
C ASP A 83 9.64 -2.98 7.64
N PHE A 84 10.71 -3.12 6.87
CA PHE A 84 11.90 -3.88 7.24
C PHE A 84 13.18 -3.08 6.99
N PRO A 85 14.24 -3.31 7.79
CA PRO A 85 15.50 -2.60 7.62
C PRO A 85 16.18 -2.96 6.28
N PRO A 86 16.89 -2.02 5.63
CA PRO A 86 17.81 -2.36 4.55
C PRO A 86 18.93 -3.29 5.04
N ALA A 87 19.58 -3.98 4.11
CA ALA A 87 20.83 -4.68 4.41
C ALA A 87 21.98 -3.67 4.59
N ASP A 88 22.84 -3.87 5.59
CA ASP A 88 23.96 -2.98 5.90
C ASP A 88 25.16 -3.16 4.94
N ALA A 89 25.29 -4.35 4.34
CA ALA A 89 26.36 -4.71 3.42
C ALA A 89 25.81 -5.32 2.13
N GLY A 90 26.62 -5.30 1.07
CA GLY A 90 26.30 -6.03 -0.15
C GLY A 90 26.20 -7.53 0.14
N PHE A 91 25.25 -8.21 -0.48
CA PHE A 91 25.09 -9.66 -0.31
C PHE A 91 26.39 -10.42 -0.60
N GLU A 92 27.07 -10.08 -1.70
CA GLU A 92 28.36 -10.70 -2.06
C GLU A 92 29.48 -10.40 -1.05
N GLU A 93 29.50 -9.19 -0.46
CA GLU A 93 30.51 -8.82 0.54
C GLU A 93 30.40 -9.68 1.81
N ALA A 94 29.19 -10.14 2.14
CA ALA A 94 28.99 -11.04 3.28
C ALA A 94 29.60 -12.44 3.08
N PHE A 95 29.94 -12.81 1.83
CA PHE A 95 30.47 -14.13 1.48
C PHE A 95 31.80 -14.08 0.72
N GLY A 96 32.35 -12.89 0.46
CA GLY A 96 33.69 -12.75 -0.10
C GLY A 96 34.74 -13.23 0.90
N GLU A 97 35.55 -14.21 0.50
CA GLU A 97 36.73 -14.61 1.27
C GLU A 97 37.71 -13.42 1.37
N GLY A 98 38.18 -13.13 2.58
CA GLY A 98 39.25 -12.15 2.83
C GLY A 98 40.63 -12.68 2.45
#